data_AF-A0A0S9KHH9-F1
#
_entry.id   AF-A0A0S9KHH9-F1
#
_cell.length_a   1.000
_cell.length_b   1.000
_cell.length_c   1.000
_cell.angle_alpha   90.00
_cell.angle_beta   90.00
_cell.angle_gamma   90.00
#
_symmetry.space_group_name_H-M   'P 1'
#
loop_
_entity.id
_entity.type
_entity.pdbx_description
1 polymer ?
#
loop_
_entity_poly.entity_id
_entity_poly.type
_entity_poly.pdbx_seq_one_letter_code
_entity_poly.pdbx_strand_id
1 'polypeptide(L)'
;MLILDRTAYELEYDDDFDAPDLDAASWLPHYLPQWSSRESSRARYSDGVHFHIDGRHVKSVESSPAYPMQLMLDVYRFPDDGSTTSEDGASVDPPDFSPVFVVDRVSGYRML
;
A
#
# COMPACT_ATOMS: atom_id res chain seq x y z
N MET A 1 8.65 -17.28 10.65
CA MET A 1 8.36 -15.91 10.15
C MET A 1 9.69 -15.18 10.05
N LEU A 2 10.13 -14.78 8.85
CA LEU A 2 11.34 -13.96 8.72
C LEU A 2 10.95 -12.51 8.99
N ILE A 3 11.73 -11.82 9.81
CA ILE A 3 11.54 -10.40 10.13
C ILE A 3 12.55 -9.62 9.28
N LEU A 4 12.13 -8.46 8.76
CA LEU A 4 13.03 -7.56 8.06
C LEU A 4 14.18 -7.14 9.00
N ASP A 5 15.43 -7.19 8.54
CA ASP A 5 16.53 -6.60 9.30
C ASP A 5 16.35 -5.08 9.30
N ARG A 6 16.13 -4.51 10.49
CA ARG A 6 15.89 -3.08 10.71
C ARG A 6 17.01 -2.45 11.54
N THR A 7 18.15 -3.10 11.69
CA THR A 7 19.25 -2.64 12.57
C THR A 7 19.81 -1.28 12.13
N ALA A 8 19.76 -0.97 10.83
CA ALA A 8 20.18 0.31 10.26
C ALA A 8 19.08 1.40 10.28
N TYR A 9 17.95 1.15 10.95
CA TYR A 9 16.79 2.03 10.92
C TYR A 9 16.28 2.38 12.32
N GLU A 10 15.77 3.59 12.45
CA GLU A 10 15.07 4.10 13.63
C GLU A 10 13.55 4.11 13.36
N LEU A 11 12.75 3.71 14.35
CA LEU A 11 11.29 3.81 14.27
C LEU A 11 10.88 5.29 14.29
N GLU A 12 10.21 5.75 13.25
CA GLU A 12 9.76 7.13 13.09
C GLU A 12 8.24 7.26 13.25
N TYR A 13 7.50 6.23 12.83
CA TYR A 13 6.05 6.20 12.90
C TYR A 13 5.57 4.80 13.29
N ASP A 14 4.51 4.73 14.07
CA ASP A 14 3.92 3.48 14.49
C ASP A 14 2.46 3.66 14.89
N ASP A 15 1.59 2.85 14.31
CA ASP A 15 0.17 2.79 14.66
C ASP A 15 -0.29 1.32 14.65
N ASP A 16 -0.84 0.87 15.77
CA ASP A 16 -1.40 -0.47 15.99
C ASP A 16 -2.92 -0.52 15.89
N PHE A 17 -3.59 0.62 15.65
CA PHE A 17 -5.04 0.72 15.50
C PHE A 17 -5.85 0.15 16.67
N ASP A 18 -5.26 -0.02 17.86
CA ASP A 18 -5.95 -0.52 19.06
C ASP A 18 -6.82 0.57 19.71
N ALA A 19 -6.58 1.84 19.36
CA ALA A 19 -7.42 2.96 19.77
C ALA A 19 -8.83 2.85 19.14
N PRO A 20 -9.88 3.31 19.84
CA PRO A 20 -11.25 3.19 19.34
C PRO A 20 -11.54 4.03 18.08
N ASP A 21 -10.74 5.07 17.85
CA ASP A 21 -10.88 6.00 16.74
C ASP A 21 -9.52 6.17 16.02
N LEU A 22 -9.55 6.37 14.70
CA LEU A 22 -8.35 6.69 13.93
C LEU A 22 -7.81 8.07 14.30
N ASP A 23 -6.50 8.19 14.47
CA ASP A 23 -5.84 9.48 14.61
C ASP A 23 -5.92 10.26 13.29
N ALA A 24 -6.80 11.27 13.26
CA ALA A 24 -7.01 12.12 12.09
C ALA A 24 -5.82 13.05 11.76
N ALA A 25 -4.81 13.16 12.62
CA ALA A 25 -3.55 13.81 12.27
C ALA A 25 -2.69 12.95 11.34
N SER A 26 -2.87 11.63 11.38
CA SER A 26 -2.09 10.63 10.64
C SER A 26 -2.89 10.00 9.49
N TRP A 27 -4.18 9.77 9.69
CA TRP A 27 -5.08 9.10 8.74
C TRP A 27 -6.21 10.02 8.29
N LEU A 28 -6.09 10.51 7.06
CA LEU A 28 -7.08 11.39 6.46
C LEU A 28 -8.10 10.58 5.64
N PRO A 29 -9.41 10.83 5.80
CA PRO A 29 -10.45 10.11 5.06
C PRO A 29 -10.64 10.63 3.62
N HIS A 30 -9.68 11.40 3.11
CA HIS A 30 -9.73 12.00 1.78
C HIS A 30 -8.33 12.10 1.17
N TYR A 31 -8.29 12.04 -0.15
CA TYR A 31 -7.07 12.29 -0.91
C TYR A 31 -6.59 13.72 -0.69
N LEU A 32 -5.30 13.86 -0.45
CA LEU A 32 -4.67 15.17 -0.46
C LEU A 32 -4.43 15.63 -1.91
N PRO A 33 -4.34 16.94 -2.14
CA PRO A 33 -4.05 17.47 -3.47
C PRO A 33 -2.79 16.86 -4.06
N GLN A 34 -2.73 16.78 -5.39
CA GLN A 34 -1.52 16.42 -6.13
C GLN A 34 -0.28 17.15 -5.56
N TRP A 35 0.68 16.38 -5.05
CA TRP A 35 1.86 16.93 -4.38
C TRP A 35 3.13 17.00 -5.21
N SER A 36 3.07 16.51 -6.44
CA SER A 36 4.22 16.52 -7.34
C SER A 36 3.86 17.16 -8.68
N SER A 37 4.80 17.92 -9.22
CA SER A 37 4.77 18.28 -10.63
C SER A 37 5.26 17.09 -11.46
N ARG A 38 4.95 17.08 -12.76
CA ARG A 38 5.53 16.12 -13.72
C ARG A 38 7.06 16.13 -13.67
N GLU A 39 7.66 17.30 -13.46
CA GLU A 39 9.10 17.43 -13.33
C GLU A 39 9.61 16.71 -12.07
N SER A 40 8.99 16.93 -10.90
CA SER A 40 9.37 16.24 -9.66
C SER A 40 9.19 14.73 -9.75
N SER A 41 8.16 14.26 -10.48
CA SER A 41 7.88 12.84 -10.73
C SER A 41 8.85 12.12 -11.68
N ARG A 42 9.86 12.81 -12.22
CA ARG A 42 10.90 12.14 -13.00
C ARG A 42 11.69 11.18 -12.09
N ALA A 43 12.03 10.00 -12.61
CA ALA A 43 12.93 9.07 -11.94
C ALA A 43 14.29 9.76 -11.66
N ARG A 44 14.67 9.85 -10.39
CA ARG A 44 15.78 10.73 -9.95
C ARG A 44 16.75 10.12 -8.92
N TYR A 45 16.57 8.86 -8.50
CA TYR A 45 17.49 8.17 -7.58
C TYR A 45 17.96 6.81 -8.11
N SER A 46 19.17 6.42 -7.69
CA SER A 46 19.83 5.14 -7.97
C SER A 46 19.58 4.06 -6.92
N ASP A 47 19.03 4.41 -5.77
CA ASP A 47 18.94 3.50 -4.61
C ASP A 47 17.71 2.59 -4.64
N GLY A 48 16.84 2.79 -5.64
CA GLY A 48 15.73 1.91 -5.95
C GLY A 48 14.68 1.74 -4.85
N VAL A 49 13.83 0.73 -5.02
CA VAL A 49 12.82 0.27 -4.05
C VAL A 49 12.86 -1.25 -4.01
N HIS A 50 12.93 -1.82 -2.81
CA HIS A 50 12.90 -3.26 -2.58
C HIS A 50 11.64 -3.65 -1.81
N PHE A 51 10.89 -4.61 -2.35
CA PHE A 51 9.64 -5.11 -1.77
C PHE A 51 9.89 -6.46 -1.10
N HIS A 52 9.36 -6.63 0.10
CA HIS A 52 9.47 -7.87 0.87
C HIS A 52 8.08 -8.32 1.36
N ILE A 53 7.85 -9.63 1.37
CA ILE A 53 6.66 -10.27 1.96
C ILE A 53 7.16 -11.33 2.93
N ASP A 54 6.64 -11.32 4.16
CA ASP A 54 7.09 -12.20 5.25
C ASP A 54 8.62 -12.19 5.43
N GLY A 55 9.23 -11.00 5.29
CA GLY A 55 10.68 -10.78 5.36
C GLY A 55 11.46 -11.18 4.09
N ARG A 56 10.85 -11.91 3.16
CA ARG A 56 11.50 -12.38 1.93
C ARG A 56 11.41 -11.32 0.82
N HIS A 57 12.54 -11.00 0.21
CA HIS A 57 12.59 -10.14 -0.97
C HIS A 57 11.78 -10.74 -2.13
N VAL A 58 10.88 -9.96 -2.73
CA VAL A 58 10.06 -10.36 -3.88
C VAL A 58 10.30 -9.54 -5.15
N LYS A 59 10.74 -8.28 -5.03
CA LYS A 59 10.97 -7.40 -6.20
C LYS A 59 11.91 -6.24 -5.88
N SER A 60 12.74 -5.88 -6.86
CA SER A 60 13.47 -4.61 -6.92
C SER A 60 12.98 -3.74 -8.06
N VAL A 61 13.02 -2.43 -7.86
CA VAL A 61 12.89 -1.41 -8.91
C VAL A 61 14.08 -0.48 -8.77
N GLU A 62 14.81 -0.23 -9.85
CA GLU A 62 16.07 0.55 -9.83
C GLU A 62 15.87 2.05 -9.56
N SER A 63 14.64 2.56 -9.68
CA SER A 63 14.33 3.98 -9.53
C SER A 63 13.28 4.22 -8.46
N SER A 64 13.51 5.25 -7.65
CA SER A 64 12.57 5.73 -6.64
C SER A 64 12.16 7.19 -6.90
N PRO A 65 10.91 7.56 -6.52
CA PRO A 65 10.49 8.95 -6.44
C PRO A 65 11.37 9.78 -5.48
N ALA A 66 11.70 11.00 -5.89
CA ALA A 66 12.59 11.93 -5.17
C ALA A 66 11.83 13.05 -4.44
N TYR A 67 10.67 12.75 -3.88
CA TYR A 67 9.80 13.73 -3.24
C TYR A 67 8.98 13.05 -2.13
N PRO A 68 8.43 13.82 -1.18
CA PRO A 68 7.58 13.26 -0.13
C PRO A 68 6.41 12.46 -0.73
N MET A 69 6.21 11.24 -0.21
CA MET A 69 5.15 10.33 -0.62
C MET A 69 4.13 10.18 0.50
N GLN A 70 2.88 9.87 0.13
CA GLN A 70 1.85 9.42 1.08
C GLN A 70 1.67 7.92 0.98
N LEU A 71 1.47 7.29 2.13
CA LEU A 71 0.91 5.95 2.23
C LEU A 71 -0.62 6.04 2.23
N MET A 72 -1.26 5.28 1.36
CA MET A 72 -2.72 5.17 1.29
C MET A 72 -3.11 3.71 1.43
N LEU A 73 -4.13 3.45 2.25
CA LEU A 73 -4.75 2.14 2.42
C LEU A 73 -6.16 2.24 1.84
N ASP A 74 -6.47 1.40 0.86
CA ASP A 74 -7.76 1.42 0.17
C ASP A 74 -8.10 0.01 -0.36
N VAL A 75 -9.39 -0.25 -0.59
CA VAL A 75 -9.89 -1.51 -1.12
C VAL A 75 -10.86 -1.24 -2.26
N TYR A 76 -10.57 -1.81 -3.43
CA TYR A 76 -11.38 -1.60 -4.63
C TYR A 76 -12.07 -2.88 -5.07
N ARG A 77 -13.30 -2.73 -5.57
CA ARG A 77 -13.96 -3.73 -6.40
C ARG A 77 -13.93 -3.23 -7.84
N PHE A 78 -13.32 -4.00 -8.71
CA PHE A 78 -13.42 -3.78 -10.14
C PHE A 78 -14.62 -4.56 -10.69
N PRO A 79 -15.31 -4.05 -11.73
CA PRO A 79 -16.33 -4.81 -12.42
C PRO A 79 -15.71 -6.03 -13.10
N ASP A 80 -16.44 -7.15 -13.15
CA ASP A 80 -16.05 -8.30 -13.96
C ASP A 80 -16.03 -7.86 -15.44
N ASP A 81 -15.06 -8.34 -16.20
CA ASP A 81 -14.95 -8.11 -17.64
C ASP A 81 -15.97 -8.94 -18.47
N GLY A 82 -16.95 -9.56 -17.79
CA GLY A 82 -17.97 -10.41 -18.39
C GLY A 82 -17.49 -11.81 -18.78
N SER A 83 -16.28 -12.23 -18.37
CA SER A 83 -15.70 -13.51 -18.77
C SER A 83 -16.11 -14.71 -17.90
N THR A 84 -16.92 -14.53 -16.86
CA THR A 84 -17.49 -15.62 -16.03
C THR A 84 -18.63 -16.33 -16.77
N THR A 85 -18.29 -17.03 -17.85
CA THR A 85 -19.21 -18.00 -18.45
C THR A 85 -19.20 -19.26 -17.59
N SER A 86 -20.31 -19.54 -16.92
CA SER A 86 -20.56 -20.90 -16.44
C SER A 86 -20.63 -21.84 -17.66
N GLU A 87 -20.28 -23.13 -17.49
CA GLU A 87 -20.33 -24.13 -18.58
C GLU A 87 -21.73 -24.24 -19.23
N ASP A 88 -22.79 -23.81 -18.52
CA ASP A 88 -24.18 -23.81 -18.97
C ASP A 88 -24.64 -22.45 -19.56
N GLY A 89 -23.74 -21.48 -19.75
CA GLY A 89 -24.05 -20.19 -20.39
C GLY A 89 -24.90 -19.23 -19.56
N ALA A 90 -25.16 -19.55 -18.29
CA ALA A 90 -25.82 -18.63 -17.37
C ALA A 90 -24.80 -17.63 -16.81
N SER A 91 -25.08 -16.33 -16.92
CA SER A 91 -24.38 -15.32 -16.14
C SER A 91 -24.69 -15.58 -14.67
N VAL A 92 -23.72 -16.10 -13.93
CA VAL A 92 -23.81 -16.12 -12.47
C VAL A 92 -23.45 -14.71 -12.02
N ASP A 93 -24.43 -13.96 -11.50
CA ASP A 93 -24.09 -12.72 -10.82
C ASP A 93 -23.02 -13.05 -9.77
N PRO A 94 -21.86 -12.40 -9.79
CA PRO A 94 -20.86 -12.63 -8.75
C PRO A 94 -21.52 -12.36 -7.40
N PRO A 95 -21.29 -13.22 -6.40
CA PRO A 95 -21.92 -13.05 -5.09
C PRO A 95 -21.73 -11.62 -4.60
N ASP A 96 -22.79 -11.04 -4.05
CA ASP A 96 -22.70 -9.74 -3.42
C ASP A 96 -21.81 -9.85 -2.19
N PHE A 97 -20.53 -9.50 -2.33
CA PHE A 97 -19.59 -9.42 -1.23
C PHE A 97 -19.03 -8.01 -1.16
N SER A 98 -18.99 -7.47 0.05
CA SER A 98 -18.24 -6.26 0.38
C SER A 98 -16.83 -6.68 0.78
N PRO A 99 -15.79 -6.35 0.00
CA PRO A 99 -14.43 -6.72 0.36
C PRO A 99 -14.05 -6.05 1.68
N VAL A 100 -13.45 -6.82 2.58
CA VAL A 100 -12.92 -6.33 3.86
C VAL A 100 -11.41 -6.41 3.80
N PHE A 101 -10.75 -5.30 4.14
CA PHE A 101 -9.31 -5.20 4.28
C PHE A 101 -8.99 -4.80 5.72
N VAL A 102 -8.25 -5.65 6.44
CA VAL A 102 -7.88 -5.45 7.85
C VAL A 102 -6.38 -5.26 7.94
N VAL A 103 -5.96 -4.23 8.66
CA VAL A 103 -4.56 -3.91 8.92
C VAL A 103 -4.38 -3.79 10.42
N ASP A 104 -3.53 -4.64 10.98
CA ASP A 104 -3.26 -4.64 12.43
C ASP A 104 -2.21 -3.60 12.82
N ARG A 105 -1.30 -3.24 11.92
CA ARG A 105 -0.21 -2.31 12.25
C ARG A 105 0.42 -1.67 11.01
N VAL A 106 0.79 -0.40 11.13
CA VAL A 106 1.67 0.29 10.19
C VAL A 106 2.84 0.88 10.96
N SER A 107 4.06 0.57 10.50
CA SER A 107 5.29 1.14 11.08
C SER A 107 6.14 1.77 9.98
N GLY A 108 6.57 3.01 10.20
CA GLY A 108 7.48 3.78 9.36
C GLY A 108 8.85 3.90 10.00
N TYR A 109 9.90 3.75 9.19
CA TYR A 109 11.28 3.73 9.65
C TYR A 109 12.14 4.68 8.84
N ARG A 110 13.00 5.42 9.52
CA ARG A 110 14.02 6.30 8.93
C ARG A 110 15.38 5.62 9.00
N MET A 111 16.15 5.69 7.92
CA MET A 111 17.53 5.18 7.93
C MET A 111 18.41 6.07 8.84
N LEU A 112 19.30 5.44 9.62
CA LEU A 112 20.27 6.12 10.48
C LEU A 112 21.30 6.95 9.70
#